data_AF-A0A9D4QCS6-F1
#
_entry.id   AF-A0A9D4QCS6-F1
#
_cell.length_a   1.000
_cell.length_b   1.000
_cell.length_c   1.000
_cell.angle_alpha   90.00
_cell.angle_beta   90.00
_cell.angle_gamma   90.00
#
_symmetry.space_group_name_H-M   'P 1'
#
loop_
_entity.id
_entity.type
_entity.pdbx_description
1 polymer ?
#
loop_
_entity_poly.entity_id
_entity_poly.type
_entity_poly.pdbx_seq_one_letter_code
_entity_poly.pdbx_strand_id
1 'polypeptide(L)'
;MQAGLLGDRRVRCLNADRGCDFVGQLKHLDEHLRESCALYSTVCLKCGDTVAHKDMRFHYPACGGRPGVFLRSADARCLLDNLSAACEKLQQAVASADRTRAALSGTRSIWCANSSPGFKASWLRALRGT
;
A
#
# COMPACT_ATOMS: atom_id res chain seq x y z
N MET A 1 -28.02 17.77 40.25
CA MET A 1 -26.65 17.20 40.09
C MET A 1 -26.00 17.89 38.91
N GLN A 2 -24.99 18.73 39.13
CA GLN A 2 -24.29 19.41 38.04
C GLN A 2 -23.40 18.40 37.31
N ALA A 3 -23.74 18.06 36.07
CA ALA A 3 -22.81 17.44 35.15
C ALA A 3 -21.72 18.48 34.81
N GLY A 4 -20.61 18.47 35.54
CA GLY A 4 -19.48 19.33 35.24
C GLY A 4 -18.96 18.98 33.85
N LEU A 5 -19.12 19.90 32.89
CA LEU A 5 -18.56 19.78 31.55
C LEU A 5 -17.04 19.56 31.67
N LEU A 6 -16.54 18.46 31.10
CA LEU A 6 -15.11 18.12 31.12
C LEU A 6 -14.23 19.27 30.60
N GLY A 7 -14.78 20.13 29.73
CA GLY A 7 -14.10 21.26 29.11
C GLY A 7 -13.56 22.30 30.09
N ASP A 8 -14.19 22.48 31.26
CA ASP A 8 -13.76 23.50 32.25
C ASP A 8 -12.71 22.97 33.23
N ARG A 9 -12.38 21.67 33.17
CA ARG A 9 -11.33 21.09 34.00
C ARG A 9 -9.98 21.69 33.63
N ARG A 10 -9.22 22.10 34.64
CA ARG A 10 -7.83 22.53 34.45
C ARG A 10 -6.95 21.32 34.10
N VAL A 11 -6.16 21.47 33.06
CA VAL A 11 -5.21 20.47 32.57
C VAL A 11 -3.87 21.13 32.27
N ARG A 12 -2.80 20.32 32.29
CA ARG A 12 -1.47 20.72 31.82
C ARG A 12 -1.28 20.28 30.37
N CYS A 13 -0.36 20.92 29.67
CA CYS A 13 0.05 20.47 28.35
C CYS A 13 0.60 19.05 28.38
N LEU A 14 0.38 18.29 27.30
CA LEU A 14 0.94 16.96 27.10
C LEU A 14 2.49 16.97 27.07
N ASN A 15 3.08 18.11 26.73
CA ASN A 15 4.52 18.34 26.70
C ASN A 15 5.05 19.05 27.97
N ALA A 16 4.30 19.03 29.08
CA ALA A 16 4.74 19.66 30.34
C ALA A 16 6.10 19.10 30.80
N ASP A 17 6.32 17.79 30.67
CA ASP A 17 7.59 17.14 31.03
C ASP A 17 8.77 17.55 30.13
N ARG A 18 8.47 18.17 28.97
CA ARG A 18 9.46 18.73 28.04
C ARG A 18 9.67 20.23 28.24
N GLY A 19 9.02 20.84 29.23
CA GLY A 19 9.13 22.27 29.56
C GLY A 19 8.02 23.15 29.01
N CYS A 20 6.85 22.60 28.68
CA CYS A 20 5.69 23.42 28.33
C CYS A 20 4.93 23.87 29.59
N ASP A 21 4.94 25.17 29.88
CA ASP A 21 4.31 25.73 31.09
C ASP A 21 2.80 25.97 30.98
N PHE A 22 2.16 25.53 29.89
CA PHE A 22 0.73 25.74 29.71
C PHE A 22 -0.09 24.97 30.74
N VAL A 23 -0.91 25.72 31.48
CA VAL A 23 -1.95 25.20 32.38
C VAL A 23 -3.24 25.97 32.12
N GLY A 24 -4.25 25.29 31.61
CA GLY A 24 -5.49 25.92 31.15
C GLY A 24 -6.69 24.99 31.22
N GLN A 25 -7.83 25.43 30.72
CA GLN A 25 -9.03 24.60 30.62
C GLN A 25 -8.88 23.58 29.49
N LEU A 26 -9.42 22.37 29.65
CA LEU A 26 -9.34 21.29 28.64
C LEU A 26 -9.83 21.77 27.27
N LYS A 27 -10.87 22.61 27.23
CA LYS A 27 -11.40 23.17 25.99
C LYS A 27 -10.40 24.05 25.20
N HIS A 28 -9.40 24.63 25.85
CA HIS A 28 -8.35 25.43 25.21
C HIS A 28 -7.06 24.63 24.93
N LEU A 29 -6.98 23.37 25.37
CA LEU A 29 -5.77 22.57 25.21
C LEU A 29 -5.45 22.30 23.73
N ASP A 30 -6.48 22.03 22.93
CA ASP A 30 -6.33 21.74 21.50
C ASP A 30 -5.84 22.95 20.69
N GLU A 31 -6.39 24.14 20.97
CA GLU A 31 -5.91 25.41 20.41
C GLU A 31 -4.46 25.67 20.82
N HIS A 32 -4.13 25.50 22.12
CA HIS A 32 -2.76 25.63 22.60
C HIS A 32 -1.81 24.70 21.83
N LEU A 33 -2.16 23.42 21.68
CA LEU A 33 -1.30 22.46 20.98
C LEU A 33 -1.05 22.90 19.52
N ARG A 34 -2.09 23.29 18.79
CA ARG A 34 -1.96 23.60 17.36
C ARG A 34 -1.23 24.89 17.06
N GLU A 35 -1.48 25.94 17.85
CA GLU A 35 -1.09 27.32 17.48
C GLU A 35 0.01 27.89 18.40
N SER A 36 0.09 27.44 19.66
CA SER A 36 0.95 28.08 20.68
C SER A 36 2.05 27.18 21.24
N CYS A 37 1.88 25.86 21.23
CA CYS A 37 2.82 24.94 21.85
C CYS A 37 4.10 24.80 21.00
N ALA A 38 5.17 25.46 21.41
CA ALA A 38 6.47 25.36 20.74
C ALA A 38 7.05 23.93 20.72
N LEU A 39 6.63 23.10 21.67
CA LEU A 39 7.09 21.71 21.83
C LEU A 39 6.20 20.69 21.11
N TYR A 40 5.09 21.13 20.51
CA TYR A 40 4.23 20.26 19.71
C TYR A 40 4.77 20.19 18.28
N SER A 41 5.57 19.16 18.02
CA SER A 41 6.17 18.89 16.71
C SER A 41 5.59 17.66 16.04
N THR A 42 5.60 17.64 14.71
CA THR A 42 5.10 16.58 13.84
C THR A 42 6.11 16.32 12.73
N VAL A 43 6.13 15.09 12.21
CA VAL A 43 7.01 14.70 11.11
C VAL A 43 6.38 15.09 9.78
N CYS A 44 7.12 15.83 8.96
CA CYS A 44 6.71 16.14 7.60
C CYS A 44 6.77 14.88 6.73
N LEU A 45 5.65 14.53 6.10
CA LEU A 45 5.56 13.34 5.25
C LEU A 45 6.23 13.50 3.87
N LYS A 46 6.67 14.71 3.53
CA LYS A 46 7.40 14.99 2.28
C LYS A 46 8.90 14.74 2.43
N CYS A 47 9.50 15.23 3.51
CA CYS A 47 10.95 15.17 3.72
C CYS A 47 11.38 14.30 4.90
N GLY A 48 10.47 13.95 5.81
CA GLY A 48 10.78 13.21 7.04
C GLY A 48 11.27 14.11 8.19
N ASP A 49 11.41 15.42 7.98
CA ASP A 49 11.88 16.34 9.03
C ASP A 49 10.85 16.53 10.13
N THR A 50 11.32 16.71 11.36
CA THR A 50 10.47 17.10 12.49
C THR A 50 10.27 18.61 12.46
N VAL A 51 9.02 19.05 12.32
CA VAL A 51 8.63 20.45 12.20
C VAL A 51 7.62 20.79 13.30
N ALA A 52 7.67 21.99 13.86
CA ALA A 52 6.63 22.43 14.79
C ALA A 52 5.26 22.43 14.08
N HIS A 53 4.22 21.94 14.75
CA HIS A 53 2.91 21.77 14.15
C HIS A 53 2.35 23.09 13.58
N LYS A 54 2.52 24.19 14.32
CA LYS A 54 2.14 25.54 13.90
C LYS A 54 2.78 25.97 12.58
N ASP A 55 4.01 25.51 12.32
CA ASP A 55 4.81 25.91 11.16
C ASP A 55 4.58 24.97 9.96
N MET A 56 3.89 23.84 10.17
CA MET A 56 3.64 22.85 9.12
C MET A 56 2.89 23.44 7.92
N ARG A 57 1.97 24.39 8.16
CA ARG A 57 1.21 25.06 7.08
C ARG A 57 2.13 25.86 6.15
N PHE A 58 3.22 26.41 6.67
CA PHE A 58 4.22 27.16 5.88
C PHE A 58 5.30 26.24 5.32
N HIS A 59 5.70 25.22 6.08
CA HIS A 59 6.68 24.24 5.66
C HIS A 59 6.19 23.41 4.47
N TYR A 60 4.96 22.88 4.51
CA TYR A 60 4.46 21.94 3.50
C TYR A 60 4.56 22.44 2.04
N PRO A 61 4.15 23.68 1.69
CA PRO A 61 4.30 24.20 0.34
C PRO A 61 5.75 24.50 -0.04
N ALA A 62 6.59 24.95 0.91
CA ALA A 62 8.01 25.24 0.67
C ALA A 62 8.91 23.98 0.70
N CYS A 63 8.39 22.86 1.19
CA CYS A 63 9.14 21.62 1.35
C CYS A 63 9.50 21.04 -0.02
N GLY A 64 10.80 20.84 -0.27
CA GLY A 64 11.32 20.18 -1.48
C GLY A 64 11.19 18.65 -1.48
N GLY A 65 10.68 18.06 -0.39
CA GLY A 65 10.48 16.62 -0.28
C GLY A 65 9.38 16.10 -1.21
N ARG A 66 9.43 14.81 -1.56
CA ARG A 66 8.38 14.16 -2.36
C ARG A 66 7.24 13.73 -1.43
N PRO A 67 5.97 14.00 -1.75
CA PRO A 67 4.86 13.51 -0.94
C PRO A 67 4.95 11.99 -0.74
N GLY A 68 5.25 11.57 0.49
CA GLY A 68 5.18 10.17 0.89
C GLY A 68 3.72 9.74 1.00
N VAL A 69 3.46 8.46 0.78
CA VAL A 69 2.14 7.88 1.09
C VAL A 69 2.04 7.77 2.60
N PHE A 70 1.06 8.44 3.22
CA PHE A 70 0.74 8.20 4.62
C PHE A 70 0.04 6.85 4.74
N LEU A 71 0.78 5.84 5.14
CA LEU A 71 0.22 4.53 5.46
C LEU A 71 0.20 4.37 6.98
N ARG A 72 -1.00 4.23 7.56
CA ARG A 72 -1.09 3.78 8.95
C ARG A 72 -0.60 2.34 9.04
N SER A 73 -0.17 1.91 10.21
CA SER A 73 0.33 0.55 10.43
C SER A 73 -0.67 -0.54 10.01
N ALA A 74 -1.96 -0.32 10.26
CA ALA A 74 -3.04 -1.20 9.81
C ALA A 74 -3.15 -1.25 8.27
N ASP A 75 -3.07 -0.09 7.60
CA ASP A 75 -3.14 0.00 6.14
C ASP A 75 -1.92 -0.67 5.49
N ALA A 76 -0.74 -0.48 6.08
CA ALA A 76 0.50 -1.12 5.64
C ALA A 76 0.43 -2.64 5.73
N ARG A 77 -0.14 -3.19 6.82
CA ARG A 77 -0.34 -4.64 6.96
C ARG A 77 -1.28 -5.18 5.87
N CYS A 78 -2.43 -4.54 5.68
CA CYS A 78 -3.39 -4.93 4.64
C CYS A 78 -2.76 -4.93 3.24
N LEU A 79 -1.95 -3.91 2.93
CA LEU A 79 -1.21 -3.86 1.66
C LEU A 79 -0.20 -5.01 1.51
N LEU A 80 0.54 -5.33 2.58
CA LEU A 80 1.47 -6.45 2.58
C LEU A 80 0.78 -7.80 2.38
N ASP A 81 -0.37 -8.01 3.02
CA ASP A 81 -1.16 -9.24 2.86
C ASP A 81 -1.69 -9.37 1.43
N ASN A 82 -2.21 -8.27 0.86
CA ASN A 82 -2.67 -8.22 -0.53
C ASN A 82 -1.54 -8.49 -1.53
N LEU A 83 -0.36 -7.90 -1.32
CA LEU A 83 0.82 -8.15 -2.15
C LEU A 83 1.26 -9.61 -2.07
N SER A 84 1.27 -10.19 -0.87
CA SER A 84 1.63 -11.60 -0.67
C SER A 84 0.66 -12.53 -1.41
N ALA A 85 -0.65 -12.29 -1.28
CA ALA A 85 -1.67 -13.06 -1.99
C ALA A 85 -1.57 -12.91 -3.52
N ALA A 86 -1.19 -11.73 -4.03
CA ALA A 86 -0.96 -11.52 -5.45
C ALA A 86 0.27 -12.30 -5.94
N CYS A 87 1.37 -12.29 -5.18
CA CYS A 87 2.57 -13.08 -5.48
C CYS A 87 2.26 -14.58 -5.54
N GLU A 88 1.51 -15.11 -4.58
CA GLU A 88 1.10 -16.52 -4.58
C GLU A 88 0.29 -16.88 -5.84
N LYS A 89 -0.69 -16.03 -6.21
CA LYS A 89 -1.49 -16.24 -7.44
C LYS A 89 -0.61 -16.26 -8.69
N LEU A 90 0.36 -15.34 -8.78
CA LEU A 90 1.30 -15.30 -9.90
C LEU A 90 2.17 -16.55 -9.95
N GLN A 91 2.69 -17.02 -8.81
CA GLN A 91 3.48 -18.25 -8.74
C GLN A 91 2.67 -19.49 -9.17
N GLN A 92 1.41 -19.57 -8.74
CA GLN A 92 0.51 -20.66 -9.15
C GLN A 92 0.24 -20.64 -10.66
N ALA A 93 0.03 -19.45 -11.24
CA ALA A 93 -0.20 -19.29 -12.67
C ALA A 93 1.05 -19.63 -13.50
N VAL A 94 2.24 -19.27 -13.04
CA VAL A 94 3.51 -19.67 -13.68
C VAL A 94 3.67 -21.18 -13.63
N ALA A 95 3.45 -21.80 -12.46
CA ALA A 95 3.58 -23.24 -12.32
C ALA A 95 2.56 -24.02 -13.17
N SER A 96 1.34 -23.49 -13.36
CA SER A 96 0.34 -24.11 -14.24
C SER A 96 0.72 -23.97 -15.72
N ALA A 97 1.27 -22.83 -16.12
CA ALA A 97 1.77 -22.61 -17.48
C ALA A 97 2.96 -23.52 -17.83
N ASP A 98 3.88 -23.76 -16.89
CA ASP A 98 4.97 -24.72 -17.12
C ASP A 98 4.47 -26.16 -17.24
N ARG A 99 3.47 -26.55 -16.43
CA ARG A 99 2.83 -27.87 -16.55
C ARG A 99 2.14 -28.06 -17.90
N THR A 100 1.40 -27.06 -18.38
CA THR A 100 0.76 -27.15 -19.70
C THR A 100 1.81 -27.18 -20.82
N ARG A 101 2.87 -26.39 -20.72
CA ARG A 101 4.01 -26.44 -21.67
C ARG A 101 4.67 -27.82 -21.71
N ALA A 102 4.92 -28.44 -20.56
CA ALA A 102 5.48 -29.79 -20.47
C ALA A 102 4.54 -30.85 -21.09
N ALA A 103 3.24 -30.77 -20.82
CA ALA A 103 2.24 -31.68 -21.41
C ALA A 103 2.14 -31.56 -22.95
N LEU A 104 2.23 -30.33 -23.48
CA LEU A 104 2.26 -30.08 -24.92
C LEU A 104 3.57 -30.57 -25.57
N SER A 105 4.70 -30.48 -24.87
CA SER A 105 5.98 -31.03 -25.34
C SER A 105 5.96 -32.56 -25.41
N GLY A 106 5.26 -33.24 -24.49
CA GLY A 106 5.10 -34.70 -24.51
C GLY A 106 4.16 -35.21 -25.61
N THR A 107 3.10 -34.47 -25.92
CA THR A 107 2.14 -34.83 -26.98
C THR A 107 2.66 -34.58 -28.40
N ARG A 108 3.64 -33.67 -28.57
CA ARG A 108 4.32 -33.45 -29.87
C ARG A 108 5.11 -34.68 -30.34
N SER A 109 5.63 -35.51 -29.42
CA SER A 109 6.29 -36.79 -29.75
C SER A 109 5.30 -37.87 -30.24
N ILE A 110 4.04 -37.81 -29.82
CA ILE A 110 3.01 -38.80 -30.22
C ILE A 110 2.56 -38.56 -31.68
N TRP A 111 2.47 -37.29 -32.11
CA TRP A 111 2.09 -36.95 -33.49
C TRP A 111 3.20 -37.24 -34.51
N CYS A 112 4.48 -37.16 -34.14
CA CYS A 112 5.58 -37.56 -35.02
C CYS A 112 5.75 -39.10 -35.12
N ALA A 113 5.44 -39.84 -34.05
CA ALA A 113 5.61 -41.30 -34.04
C ALA A 113 4.52 -42.06 -34.83
N ASN A 114 3.34 -41.47 -35.05
CA ASN A 114 2.27 -42.13 -35.80
C ASN A 114 2.25 -41.78 -37.31
N SER A 115 3.31 -41.15 -37.81
CA SER A 115 3.52 -40.89 -39.24
C SER A 115 4.11 -42.11 -39.93
N SER A 116 3.40 -43.24 -39.90
CA SER A 116 3.70 -44.39 -40.77
C SER A 116 3.49 -44.00 -42.24
N PRO A 117 4.34 -44.44 -43.20
CA PRO A 117 4.32 -43.96 -44.60
C PRO A 117 3.05 -44.29 -45.43
N GLY A 118 2.03 -44.94 -44.85
CA GLY A 118 0.87 -45.47 -45.59
C GLY A 118 -0.35 -44.55 -45.68
N PHE A 119 -0.42 -43.44 -44.93
CA PHE A 119 -1.66 -42.65 -44.81
C PHE A 119 -1.70 -41.37 -45.69
N LYS A 120 -0.82 -41.26 -46.70
CA LYS A 120 -0.81 -40.15 -47.67
C LYS A 120 -1.45 -40.55 -49.00
N ALA A 121 -2.68 -41.07 -48.99
CA ALA A 121 -3.41 -41.28 -50.24
C ALA A 121 -4.93 -41.24 -50.01
N SER A 122 -5.49 -40.08 -49.64
CA SER A 122 -6.94 -39.89 -49.83
C SER A 122 -7.40 -38.42 -49.86
N TRP A 123 -6.69 -37.50 -49.19
CA TRP A 123 -7.21 -36.13 -49.02
C TRP A 123 -6.76 -35.11 -50.08
N LEU A 124 -5.83 -35.45 -50.98
CA LEU A 124 -5.34 -34.55 -52.04
C LEU A 124 -6.07 -34.74 -53.39
N ARG A 125 -7.36 -35.08 -53.37
CA ARG A 125 -8.21 -35.04 -54.57
C ARG A 125 -9.56 -34.33 -54.34
N ALA A 126 -9.62 -33.40 -53.38
CA ALA A 126 -10.83 -32.63 -53.06
C ALA A 126 -10.66 -31.09 -53.15
N LEU A 127 -9.51 -30.58 -53.60
CA LEU A 127 -9.26 -29.13 -53.69
C LEU A 127 -8.72 -28.67 -55.06
N ARG A 128 -9.06 -29.36 -56.15
CA ARG A 128 -8.95 -28.81 -57.51
C ARG A 128 -10.13 -29.30 -58.36
N GLY A 129 -10.98 -28.36 -58.78
CA GLY A 129 -12.15 -28.56 -59.63
C GLY A 129 -13.42 -28.60 -58.78
N THR A 130 -14.28 -27.59 -58.79
CA THR A 130 -14.71 -26.72 -59.91
C THR A 130 -14.73 -25.25 -59.54
#